data_AF-A0A947E6E2-F1
#
_entry.id   AF-A0A947E6E2-F1
#
_cell.length_a   1.000
_cell.length_b   1.000
_cell.length_c   1.000
_cell.angle_alpha   90.00
_cell.angle_beta   90.00
_cell.angle_gamma   90.00
#
_symmetry.space_group_name_H-M   'P 1'
#
loop_
_entity.id
_entity.type
_entity.pdbx_description
1 polymer ?
#
loop_
_entity_poly.entity_id
_entity_poly.type
_entity_poly.pdbx_seq_one_letter_code
_entity_poly.pdbx_strand_id
1 'polypeptide(L)'
;MDDWSKSFLSLRSVRGHFDGGPWTASVDRWGGERHQAMQCLARHATTEAAAATQITQWMGPPDERLSCPSAACQAFAADVAAAGELWVYHWRGQHDRLGFVITRGRVSAATWAHAGE
;
A
#
# COMPACT_ATOMS: atom_id res chain seq x y z
N MET A 1 -13.47 3.61 9.69
CA MET A 1 -12.51 4.03 8.64
C MET A 1 -11.45 4.92 9.26
N ASP A 2 -11.84 5.96 10.00
CA ASP A 2 -10.94 6.92 10.66
C ASP A 2 -9.86 6.27 11.51
N ASP A 3 -10.20 5.20 12.24
CA ASP A 3 -9.25 4.52 13.12
C ASP A 3 -8.12 3.83 12.34
N TRP A 4 -8.40 3.28 11.15
CA TRP A 4 -7.39 2.60 10.33
C TRP A 4 -6.48 3.59 9.63
N SER A 5 -7.03 4.70 9.15
CA SER A 5 -6.25 5.80 8.60
C SER A 5 -5.32 6.40 9.65
N LYS A 6 -5.83 6.73 10.85
CA LYS A 6 -5.02 7.27 11.95
C LYS A 6 -3.94 6.29 12.39
N SER A 7 -4.29 5.01 12.55
CA SER A 7 -3.34 3.95 12.92
C SER A 7 -2.22 3.84 11.88
N PHE A 8 -2.57 3.76 10.58
CA PHE A 8 -1.59 3.68 9.51
C PHE A 8 -0.67 4.92 9.46
N LEU A 9 -1.24 6.12 9.47
CA LEU A 9 -0.48 7.38 9.40
C LEU A 9 0.47 7.53 10.59
N SER A 10 0.02 7.18 11.81
CA SER A 10 0.87 7.17 13.00
C SER A 10 2.03 6.18 12.82
N LEU A 11 1.70 4.94 12.45
CA LEU A 11 2.68 3.88 12.29
C LEU A 11 3.66 4.17 11.17
N ARG A 12 3.27 4.82 10.06
CA ARG A 12 4.13 5.14 8.90
C ARG A 12 5.39 5.93 9.26
N SER A 13 5.37 6.68 10.37
CA SER A 13 6.55 7.41 10.88
C SER A 13 7.55 6.54 11.68
N VAL A 14 7.14 5.34 12.08
CA VAL A 14 7.95 4.42 12.88
C VAL A 14 8.88 3.61 11.97
N ARG A 15 10.18 3.69 12.23
CA ARG A 15 11.20 2.93 11.51
C ARG A 15 11.31 1.51 12.08
N GLY A 16 10.88 0.51 11.31
CA GLY A 16 10.99 -0.92 11.66
C GLY A 16 12.30 -1.55 11.22
N HIS A 17 12.44 -2.86 11.45
CA HIS A 17 13.62 -3.64 11.09
C HIS A 17 14.04 -3.48 9.63
N PHE A 18 13.06 -3.59 8.73
CA PHE A 18 13.29 -3.53 7.28
C PHE A 18 13.63 -2.12 6.76
N ASP A 19 13.50 -1.10 7.62
CA ASP A 19 13.93 0.27 7.35
C ASP A 19 15.18 0.66 8.17
N GLY A 20 15.92 -0.32 8.68
CA GLY A 20 17.15 -0.13 9.45
C GLY A 20 16.95 0.25 10.92
N GLY A 21 15.74 0.09 11.44
CA GLY A 21 15.41 0.23 12.87
C GLY A 21 15.48 -1.10 13.64
N PRO A 22 15.12 -1.10 14.94
CA PRO A 22 14.87 -2.33 15.67
C PRO A 22 13.56 -2.98 15.20
N TRP A 23 13.48 -4.30 15.30
CA TRP A 23 12.24 -5.01 15.03
C TRP A 23 11.14 -4.60 15.99
N THR A 24 9.98 -4.24 15.44
CA THR A 24 8.81 -3.84 16.21
C THR A 24 7.55 -4.51 15.66
N ALA A 25 6.84 -5.24 16.52
CA ALA A 25 5.71 -6.08 16.11
C ALA A 25 4.62 -5.30 15.36
N SER A 26 4.34 -4.05 15.75
CA SER A 26 3.28 -3.25 15.14
C SER A 26 3.54 -2.88 13.67
N VAL A 27 4.81 -2.86 13.22
CA VAL A 27 5.18 -2.47 11.84
C VAL A 27 5.76 -3.62 11.03
N ASP A 28 6.57 -4.49 11.65
CA ASP A 28 7.33 -5.53 10.95
C ASP A 28 6.61 -6.90 10.91
N ARG A 29 5.68 -7.14 11.84
CA ARG A 29 5.02 -8.44 11.94
C ARG A 29 3.95 -8.58 10.86
N TRP A 30 3.93 -9.74 10.21
CA TRP A 30 2.78 -10.14 9.42
C TRP A 30 1.50 -10.17 10.27
N GLY A 31 0.49 -9.42 9.84
CA GLY A 31 -0.74 -9.27 10.62
C GLY A 31 -0.55 -8.41 11.87
N GLY A 32 0.55 -7.66 11.98
CA GLY A 32 0.69 -6.56 12.94
C GLY A 32 -0.21 -5.38 12.57
N GLU A 33 -0.25 -4.37 13.42
CA GLU A 33 -1.17 -3.24 13.31
C GLU A 33 -1.09 -2.51 11.95
N ARG A 34 0.13 -2.21 11.47
CA ARG A 34 0.33 -1.54 10.17
C ARG A 34 -0.21 -2.39 9.03
N HIS A 35 0.02 -3.70 9.07
CA HIS A 35 -0.50 -4.62 8.05
C HIS A 35 -2.03 -4.61 8.00
N GLN A 36 -2.65 -4.79 9.16
CA GLN A 36 -4.11 -4.88 9.27
C GLN A 36 -4.75 -3.56 8.81
N ALA A 37 -4.17 -2.42 9.22
CA ALA A 37 -4.63 -1.11 8.77
C ALA A 37 -4.57 -0.99 7.24
N MET A 38 -3.44 -1.36 6.62
CA MET A 38 -3.30 -1.35 5.16
C MET A 38 -4.29 -2.29 4.46
N GLN A 39 -4.47 -3.51 4.97
CA GLN A 39 -5.44 -4.48 4.41
C GLN A 39 -6.87 -3.94 4.48
N CYS A 40 -7.27 -3.37 5.62
CA CYS A 40 -8.61 -2.82 5.79
C CYS A 40 -8.84 -1.58 4.90
N LEU A 41 -7.84 -0.69 4.79
CA LEU A 41 -7.90 0.47 3.89
C LEU A 41 -7.95 0.03 2.43
N ALA A 42 -7.15 -0.95 2.02
CA ALA A 42 -7.14 -1.49 0.66
C ALA A 42 -8.48 -2.11 0.27
N ARG A 43 -9.04 -2.94 1.15
CA ARG A 43 -10.36 -3.55 0.96
C ARG A 43 -11.42 -2.48 0.81
N HIS A 44 -11.46 -1.51 1.73
CA HIS A 44 -12.47 -0.45 1.70
C HIS A 44 -12.36 0.41 0.43
N ALA A 45 -11.15 0.85 0.09
CA ALA A 45 -10.89 1.62 -1.12
C ALA A 45 -11.35 0.93 -2.40
N THR A 46 -11.11 -0.39 -2.50
CA THR A 46 -11.52 -1.19 -3.65
C THR A 46 -13.04 -1.40 -3.68
N THR A 47 -13.67 -1.69 -2.54
CA THR A 47 -15.13 -1.87 -2.45
C THR A 47 -15.90 -0.60 -2.82
N GLU A 48 -15.42 0.56 -2.41
CA GLU A 48 -16.10 1.85 -2.67
C GLU A 48 -15.68 2.51 -3.98
N ALA A 49 -14.77 1.90 -4.75
CA ALA A 49 -14.10 2.54 -5.89
C ALA A 49 -13.63 3.97 -5.54
N ALA A 50 -12.96 4.09 -4.39
CA ALA A 50 -12.59 5.36 -3.78
C ALA A 50 -11.77 6.23 -4.73
N ALA A 51 -11.95 7.55 -4.65
CA ALA A 51 -11.13 8.47 -5.42
C ALA A 51 -9.67 8.41 -4.97
N ALA A 52 -8.73 8.61 -5.88
CA ALA A 52 -7.30 8.62 -5.56
C ALA A 52 -6.97 9.68 -4.49
N THR A 53 -7.68 10.81 -4.49
CA THR A 53 -7.57 11.85 -3.45
C THR A 53 -8.01 11.37 -2.07
N GLN A 54 -8.99 10.47 -1.97
CA GLN A 54 -9.38 9.86 -0.70
C GLN A 54 -8.28 8.93 -0.20
N ILE A 55 -7.63 8.17 -1.08
CA ILE A 55 -6.47 7.35 -0.70
C ILE A 55 -5.37 8.22 -0.10
N THR A 56 -5.06 9.36 -0.73
CA THR A 56 -4.06 10.28 -0.16
C THR A 56 -4.48 10.90 1.17
N GLN A 57 -5.79 11.09 1.40
CA GLN A 57 -6.28 11.56 2.71
C GLN A 57 -6.14 10.48 3.78
N TRP A 58 -6.39 9.22 3.44
CA TRP A 58 -6.36 8.12 4.40
C TRP A 58 -4.96 7.61 4.70
N MET A 59 -4.08 7.61 3.69
CA MET A 59 -2.77 6.97 3.75
C MET A 59 -1.60 7.95 3.57
N GLY A 60 -1.87 9.22 3.30
CA GLY A 60 -0.84 10.16 2.87
C GLY A 60 -0.44 9.92 1.40
N PRO A 61 0.58 10.63 0.88
CA PRO A 61 1.04 10.40 -0.49
C PRO A 61 1.60 8.97 -0.64
N PRO A 62 1.41 8.35 -1.83
CA PRO A 62 2.07 7.08 -2.13
C PRO A 62 3.59 7.24 -2.12
N ASP A 63 4.28 6.17 -1.75
CA ASP A 63 5.74 6.09 -1.79
C ASP A 63 6.26 6.11 -3.23
N GLU A 64 5.53 5.46 -4.15
CA GLU A 64 5.85 5.46 -5.57
C GLU A 64 4.58 5.60 -6.41
N ARG A 65 4.72 6.24 -7.57
CA ARG A 65 3.71 6.24 -8.63
C ARG A 65 4.34 5.65 -9.89
N LEU A 66 3.79 4.53 -10.34
CA LEU A 66 4.28 3.80 -11.50
C LEU A 66 3.30 3.94 -12.66
N SER A 67 3.83 4.16 -13.85
CA SER A 67 3.08 4.01 -15.09
C SER A 67 3.32 2.59 -15.61
N CYS A 68 2.25 1.79 -15.79
CA CYS A 68 2.37 0.45 -16.35
C CYS A 68 1.83 0.39 -17.79
N PRO A 69 2.33 -0.55 -18.62
CA PRO A 69 3.31 -1.59 -18.27
C PRO A 69 4.74 -1.06 -18.10
N SER A 70 5.41 -1.50 -17.03
CA SER A 70 6.84 -1.29 -16.81
C SER A 70 7.42 -2.43 -15.98
N ALA A 71 8.75 -2.59 -15.97
CA ALA A 71 9.42 -3.63 -15.19
C ALA A 71 9.09 -3.53 -13.68
N ALA A 72 8.92 -2.31 -13.15
CA ALA A 72 8.55 -2.09 -11.76
C ALA A 72 7.15 -2.66 -11.42
N CYS A 73 6.22 -2.65 -12.37
CA CYS A 73 4.88 -3.20 -12.16
C CYS A 73 4.82 -4.74 -12.20
N GLN A 74 5.84 -5.41 -12.75
CA GLN A 74 5.87 -6.88 -12.85
C GLN A 74 5.98 -7.58 -11.48
N ALA A 75 6.41 -6.86 -10.45
CA ALA A 75 6.41 -7.38 -9.07
C ALA A 75 4.98 -7.50 -8.48
N PHE A 76 3.99 -6.89 -9.13
CA PHE A 76 2.58 -6.98 -8.76
C PHE A 76 1.84 -7.95 -9.69
N ALA A 77 0.58 -8.27 -9.35
CA ALA A 77 -0.24 -9.16 -10.17
C ALA A 77 -0.36 -8.69 -11.64
N ALA A 78 -0.51 -9.64 -12.58
CA ALA A 78 -0.41 -9.37 -14.01
C ALA A 78 -1.48 -8.38 -14.55
N ASP A 79 -2.68 -8.40 -13.95
CA ASP A 79 -3.76 -7.46 -14.22
C ASP A 79 -3.38 -6.01 -13.83
N VAL A 80 -2.66 -5.86 -12.72
CA VAL A 80 -2.11 -4.59 -12.25
C VAL A 80 -0.93 -4.13 -13.12
N ALA A 81 -0.09 -5.07 -13.57
CA ALA A 81 1.02 -4.75 -14.48
C ALA A 81 0.55 -4.20 -15.83
N ALA A 82 -0.72 -4.43 -16.22
CA ALA A 82 -1.32 -3.85 -17.42
C ALA A 82 -2.03 -2.50 -17.18
N ALA A 83 -2.08 -2.01 -15.93
CA ALA A 83 -2.83 -0.81 -15.59
C ALA A 83 -2.05 0.50 -15.84
N GLY A 84 -2.71 1.53 -16.38
CA GLY A 84 -2.02 2.78 -16.75
C GLY A 84 -1.39 3.56 -15.59
N GLU A 85 -1.92 3.43 -14.37
CA GLU A 85 -1.38 4.10 -13.18
C GLU A 85 -1.50 3.21 -11.94
N LEU A 86 -0.39 3.06 -11.22
CA LEU A 86 -0.27 2.26 -10.01
C LEU A 86 0.35 3.11 -8.88
N TRP A 87 -0.34 3.21 -7.75
CA TRP A 87 0.13 3.92 -6.56
C TRP A 87 0.59 2.94 -5.51
N VAL A 88 1.85 3.02 -5.10
CA VAL A 88 2.50 2.03 -4.23
C VAL A 88 2.73 2.62 -2.84
N TYR A 89 2.41 1.83 -1.82
CA TYR A 89 2.69 2.10 -0.41
C TYR A 89 3.55 0.99 0.18
N HIS A 90 4.63 1.37 0.86
CA HIS A 90 5.57 0.48 1.52
C HIS A 90 5.07 0.05 2.89
N TRP A 91 5.28 -1.23 3.24
CA TRP A 91 4.90 -1.78 4.54
C TRP A 91 6.12 -2.16 5.39
N ARG A 92 7.10 -2.86 4.83
CA ARG A 92 8.36 -3.24 5.52
C ARG A 92 9.53 -2.72 4.70
N GLY A 93 9.67 -1.40 4.67
CA GLY A 93 10.41 -0.72 3.61
C GLY A 93 9.94 -1.16 2.22
N GLN A 94 10.89 -1.29 1.29
CA GLN A 94 10.65 -1.76 -0.08
C GLN A 94 10.34 -3.27 -0.18
N HIS A 95 10.42 -4.03 0.93
CA HIS A 95 10.29 -5.49 0.93
C HIS A 95 8.88 -5.97 0.61
N ASP A 96 7.88 -5.39 1.29
CA ASP A 96 6.46 -5.67 1.08
C ASP A 96 5.74 -4.38 0.76
N ARG A 97 4.97 -4.42 -0.33
CA ARG A 97 4.37 -3.23 -0.91
C ARG A 97 2.93 -3.48 -1.30
N LEU A 98 2.07 -2.52 -1.03
CA LEU A 98 0.68 -2.49 -1.46
C LEU A 98 0.53 -1.56 -2.65
N GLY A 99 0.03 -2.07 -3.77
CA GLY A 99 -0.29 -1.30 -4.97
C GLY A 99 -1.78 -1.06 -5.11
N PHE A 100 -2.18 0.18 -5.43
CA PHE A 100 -3.53 0.56 -5.85
C PHE A 100 -3.56 0.86 -7.34
N VAL A 101 -4.41 0.16 -8.08
CA VAL A 101 -4.65 0.46 -9.49
C VAL A 101 -5.60 1.66 -9.58
N ILE A 102 -5.14 2.72 -10.24
CA ILE A 102 -5.92 3.93 -10.45
C ILE A 102 -6.42 3.96 -11.90
N THR A 103 -7.73 3.88 -12.07
CA THR A 103 -8.40 4.00 -13.37
C THR A 103 -9.34 5.20 -13.33
N ARG A 104 -9.12 6.18 -14.22
CA ARG A 104 -9.92 7.42 -14.27
C ARG A 104 -10.00 8.13 -12.90
N GLY A 105 -8.89 8.16 -12.17
CA GLY A 105 -8.80 8.81 -10.86
C GLY A 105 -9.45 8.07 -9.70
N ARG A 106 -9.85 6.80 -9.88
CA ARG A 106 -10.48 5.95 -8.85
C ARG A 106 -9.76 4.62 -8.71
N VAL A 107 -9.81 4.05 -7.51
CA VAL A 107 -9.30 2.72 -7.23
C VAL A 107 -10.17 1.69 -7.92
N SER A 108 -9.57 0.86 -8.78
CA SER A 108 -10.25 -0.28 -9.41
C SER A 108 -9.79 -1.63 -8.85
N ALA A 109 -8.59 -1.70 -8.28
CA ALA A 109 -8.05 -2.90 -7.64
C ALA A 109 -6.95 -2.52 -6.63
N ALA A 110 -6.65 -3.45 -5.72
CA ALA A 110 -5.49 -3.38 -4.84
C ALA A 110 -4.80 -4.73 -4.79
N THR A 111 -3.46 -4.74 -4.76
CA THR A 111 -2.67 -5.97 -4.78
C THR A 111 -1.38 -5.83 -3.98
N TRP A 112 -0.87 -6.93 -3.46
CA TRP A 112 0.37 -6.95 -2.71
C TRP A 112 1.51 -7.47 -3.58
N ALA A 113 2.66 -6.80 -3.54
CA ALA A 113 3.94 -7.33 -3.96
C ALA A 113 4.73 -7.72 -2.72
N HIS A 114 4.89 -9.01 -2.51
CA HIS A 114 5.74 -9.58 -1.47
C HIS A 114 7.09 -9.94 -2.08
N ALA A 115 8.18 -9.40 -1.57
CA ALA A 115 9.43 -10.14 -1.63
C ALA A 115 9.22 -11.36 -0.71
N GLY A 116 9.32 -12.58 -1.26
CA GLY A 116 9.22 -13.81 -0.45
C GLY A 116 10.18 -13.81 0.73
N GLU A 117 10.03 -14.78 1.65
CA GLU A 117 10.99 -14.98 2.75
C GLU A 117 12.41 -15.28 2.26
#